data_AF-A0A1Y6B3K0-F1
#
_entry.id   AF-A0A1Y6B3K0-F1
#
_cell.length_a   1.000
_cell.length_b   1.000
_cell.length_c   1.000
_cell.angle_alpha   90.00
_cell.angle_beta   90.00
_cell.angle_gamma   90.00
#
_symmetry.space_group_name_H-M   'P 1'
#
loop_
_entity.id
_entity.type
_entity.pdbx_description
1 polymer ?
#
loop_
_entity_poly.entity_id
_entity_poly.type
_entity_poly.pdbx_seq_one_letter_code
_entity_poly.pdbx_strand_id
1 'polypeptide(L)'
;MTWTPDRIDELTRLWNTGHSASMIGKKLGVSKNAVVGKAHRLNLPARPSPIRKDARPAPRRRPAALPTPVVPDEPEGSVAAFEAPKPTRLAERRSGQSCQWPIGDPSDKSFHFCDDPALPGKPYCSKHCASAYIKKDRDRDRGESRVA
;
A
#
# COMPACT_ATOMS: atom_id res chain seq x y z
N MET A 1 3.90 6.16 -24.39
CA MET A 1 5.32 6.61 -24.39
C MET A 1 6.18 5.44 -24.82
N THR A 2 6.98 5.58 -25.88
CA THR A 2 7.81 4.50 -26.41
C THR A 2 9.24 4.62 -25.91
N TRP A 3 9.82 3.53 -25.41
CA TRP A 3 11.23 3.46 -25.03
C TRP A 3 12.08 3.18 -26.28
N THR A 4 12.46 4.23 -26.99
CA THR A 4 13.43 4.16 -28.10
C THR A 4 14.82 3.76 -27.57
N PRO A 5 15.69 3.13 -28.39
CA PRO A 5 17.04 2.77 -27.98
C PRO A 5 17.88 3.99 -27.54
N ASP A 6 17.77 5.10 -28.28
CA ASP A 6 18.35 6.41 -27.94
C ASP A 6 17.99 6.87 -26.50
N ARG A 7 16.71 6.80 -26.12
CA ARG A 7 16.27 7.11 -24.75
C ARG A 7 16.76 6.13 -23.69
N ILE A 8 17.10 4.89 -24.07
CA ILE A 8 17.67 3.89 -23.16
C ILE A 8 19.14 4.18 -22.90
N ASP A 9 19.87 4.64 -23.93
CA ASP A 9 21.25 5.10 -23.77
C ASP A 9 21.31 6.34 -22.86
N GLU A 10 20.53 7.39 -23.16
CA GLU A 10 20.48 8.60 -22.33
C GLU A 10 20.01 8.31 -20.89
N LEU A 11 19.05 7.40 -20.70
CA LEU A 11 18.67 6.90 -19.37
C LEU A 11 19.88 6.29 -18.64
N THR A 12 20.64 5.43 -19.32
CA THR A 12 21.79 4.71 -18.75
C THR A 12 22.94 5.68 -18.43
N ARG A 13 23.22 6.63 -19.31
CA ARG A 13 24.20 7.71 -19.11
C ARG A 13 23.83 8.60 -17.92
N LEU A 14 22.56 9.02 -17.82
CA LEU A 14 22.08 9.81 -16.69
C LEU A 14 22.05 9.00 -15.37
N TRP A 15 21.81 7.69 -15.44
CA TRP A 15 21.86 6.80 -14.28
C TRP A 15 23.28 6.65 -13.73
N ASN A 16 24.25 6.36 -14.60
CA ASN A 16 25.67 6.19 -14.23
C ASN A 16 26.31 7.51 -13.73
N THR A 17 25.89 8.66 -14.25
CA THR A 17 26.28 9.98 -13.70
C THR A 17 25.59 10.34 -12.37
N GLY A 18 24.80 9.44 -11.78
CA GLY A 18 24.23 9.63 -10.45
C GLY A 18 23.08 10.64 -10.38
N HIS A 19 22.35 10.89 -11.48
CA HIS A 19 21.14 11.72 -11.44
C HIS A 19 20.02 11.01 -10.65
N SER A 20 19.14 11.78 -9.99
CA SER A 20 17.99 11.19 -9.28
C SER A 20 16.91 10.77 -10.27
N ALA A 21 16.19 9.66 -10.01
CA ALA A 21 15.17 9.17 -10.94
C ALA A 21 14.07 10.20 -11.29
N SER A 22 13.79 11.14 -10.37
CA SER A 22 12.90 12.28 -10.63
C SER A 22 13.49 13.28 -11.62
N MET A 23 14.80 13.57 -11.51
CA MET A 23 15.51 14.49 -12.41
C MET A 23 15.74 13.87 -13.80
N ILE A 24 16.05 12.56 -13.85
CA ILE A 24 16.09 11.79 -15.11
C ILE A 24 14.72 11.82 -15.79
N GLY A 25 13.64 11.65 -15.02
CA GLY A 25 12.28 11.75 -15.53
C GLY A 25 11.96 13.11 -16.13
N LYS A 26 12.31 14.20 -15.44
CA LYS A 26 12.20 15.58 -15.96
C LYS A 26 12.97 15.76 -17.27
N LYS A 27 14.23 15.31 -17.35
CA LYS A 27 15.06 15.40 -18.58
C LYS A 27 14.50 14.59 -19.76
N LEU A 28 14.05 13.36 -19.51
CA LEU A 28 13.53 12.46 -20.56
C LEU A 28 12.05 12.70 -20.90
N GLY A 29 11.34 13.57 -20.19
CA GLY A 29 9.90 13.80 -20.37
C GLY A 29 9.03 12.62 -19.92
N VAL A 30 9.46 11.86 -18.89
CA VAL A 30 8.75 10.67 -18.38
C VAL A 30 8.60 10.71 -16.86
N SER A 31 7.66 9.94 -16.31
CA SER A 31 7.48 9.88 -14.86
C SER A 31 8.66 9.21 -14.15
N LYS A 32 8.93 9.61 -12.90
CA LYS A 32 9.91 8.97 -12.01
C LYS A 32 9.75 7.43 -12.00
N ASN A 33 8.52 6.95 -11.91
CA ASN A 33 8.22 5.52 -11.83
C ASN A 33 8.53 4.80 -13.15
N ALA A 34 8.36 5.47 -14.31
CA ALA A 34 8.77 4.93 -15.60
C ALA A 34 10.30 4.78 -15.69
N VAL A 35 11.07 5.75 -15.19
CA VAL A 35 12.54 5.69 -15.08
C VAL A 35 12.97 4.50 -14.23
N VAL A 36 12.48 4.42 -12.98
CA VAL A 36 12.84 3.32 -12.06
C VAL A 36 12.45 1.96 -12.65
N GLY A 37 11.24 1.84 -13.17
CA GLY A 37 10.77 0.60 -13.79
C GLY A 37 11.51 0.21 -15.07
N LYS A 38 12.12 1.16 -15.81
CA LYS A 38 12.97 0.84 -16.95
C LYS A 38 14.39 0.47 -16.51
N ALA A 39 14.97 1.20 -15.55
CA ALA A 39 16.30 0.91 -15.00
C ALA A 39 16.38 -0.50 -14.36
N HIS A 40 15.36 -0.89 -13.58
CA HIS A 40 15.28 -2.25 -13.02
C HIS A 40 15.19 -3.34 -14.10
N ARG A 41 14.43 -3.12 -15.18
CA ARG A 41 14.33 -4.07 -16.31
C ARG A 41 15.63 -4.18 -17.12
N LEU A 42 16.52 -3.20 -17.02
CA LEU A 42 17.83 -3.17 -17.66
C LEU A 42 18.95 -3.68 -16.73
N ASN A 43 18.62 -4.14 -15.51
CA ASN A 43 19.57 -4.53 -14.47
C ASN A 43 20.65 -3.46 -14.18
N LEU A 44 20.32 -2.18 -14.32
CA LEU A 44 21.23 -1.10 -13.95
C LEU A 44 21.49 -1.14 -12.42
N PRO A 45 22.72 -0.80 -11.97
CA PRO A 45 23.11 -0.95 -10.57
C PRO A 45 22.16 -0.19 -9.65
N ALA A 46 21.68 -0.88 -8.61
CA ALA A 46 20.76 -0.32 -7.64
C ALA A 46 21.42 0.82 -6.86
N ARG A 47 20.99 2.06 -7.13
CA ARG A 47 21.52 3.23 -6.42
C ARG A 47 21.18 3.11 -4.92
N PRO A 48 22.13 3.39 -4.00
CA PRO A 48 21.81 3.51 -2.58
C PRO A 48 20.72 4.56 -2.39
N SER A 49 19.63 4.15 -1.76
CA SER A 49 18.43 4.98 -1.64
C SER A 49 18.71 6.19 -0.73
N PRO A 50 18.45 7.44 -1.16
CA PRO A 50 18.58 8.63 -0.32
C PRO A 50 17.45 8.77 0.71
N ILE A 51 16.77 7.67 1.06
CA ILE A 51 15.95 7.58 2.27
C ILE A 51 16.91 7.70 3.46
N ARG A 52 17.08 8.94 3.95
CA ARG A 52 17.71 9.22 5.24
C ARG A 52 17.07 8.31 6.29
N LYS A 53 17.88 7.44 6.90
CA LYS A 53 17.42 6.49 7.93
C LYS A 53 17.09 7.20 9.25
N ASP A 54 17.40 8.50 9.33
CA ASP A 54 17.24 9.42 10.45
C ASP A 54 15.80 9.88 10.69
N ALA A 55 14.83 9.34 9.94
CA ALA A 55 13.41 9.44 10.30
C ALA A 55 13.12 8.57 11.54
N ARG A 56 13.62 9.01 12.70
CA ARG A 56 13.30 8.48 14.03
C ARG A 56 11.79 8.25 14.09
N PRO A 57 11.31 7.03 14.38
CA PRO A 57 9.88 6.76 14.37
C PRO A 57 9.19 7.67 15.38
N ALA A 58 8.35 8.58 14.87
CA ALA A 58 7.52 9.40 15.73
C ALA A 58 6.69 8.46 16.61
N PRO A 59 6.66 8.66 17.94
CA PRO A 59 5.98 7.72 18.83
C PRO A 59 4.51 7.64 18.42
N ARG A 60 4.05 6.42 18.07
CA ARG A 60 2.64 6.15 17.78
C ARG A 60 1.84 6.54 19.02
N ARG A 61 1.15 7.69 18.98
CA ARG A 61 0.12 8.00 19.95
C ARG A 61 -0.94 6.92 19.86
N ARG A 62 -0.97 6.03 20.86
CA ARG A 62 -2.13 5.17 21.16
C ARG A 62 -3.35 6.10 21.29
N PRO A 63 -4.43 5.90 20.52
CA PRO A 63 -5.71 6.48 20.87
C PRO A 63 -6.11 5.98 22.26
N ALA A 64 -6.55 6.90 23.12
CA ALA A 64 -7.08 6.53 24.44
C ALA A 64 -8.43 5.80 24.27
N ALA A 65 -8.68 4.80 25.10
CA ALA A 65 -9.98 4.13 25.16
C ALA A 65 -10.99 5.03 25.87
N LEU A 66 -12.09 5.34 25.20
CA LEU A 66 -13.27 6.08 25.71
C LEU A 66 -14.53 5.49 25.03
N PRO A 67 -15.72 5.65 25.62
CA PRO A 67 -16.45 4.48 26.13
C PRO A 67 -17.48 3.86 25.17
N THR A 68 -17.92 2.66 25.53
CA THR A 68 -19.00 1.88 24.90
C THR A 68 -20.35 2.59 24.96
N PRO A 69 -21.08 2.73 23.84
CA PRO A 69 -22.52 2.97 23.89
C PRO A 69 -23.23 1.69 24.37
N VAL A 70 -24.13 1.84 25.34
CA VAL A 70 -24.98 0.75 25.84
C VAL A 70 -26.07 0.41 24.82
N VAL A 71 -26.34 -0.88 24.63
CA VAL A 71 -27.49 -1.39 23.88
C VAL A 71 -28.60 -1.78 24.87
N PRO A 72 -29.85 -1.33 24.67
CA PRO A 72 -30.98 -1.87 25.43
C PRO A 72 -31.56 -3.14 24.78
N ASP A 73 -31.57 -4.21 25.56
CA ASP A 73 -32.42 -5.42 25.57
C ASP A 73 -32.60 -6.34 24.34
N GLU A 74 -32.45 -7.63 24.63
CA GLU A 74 -32.75 -8.85 23.86
C GLU A 74 -34.23 -9.28 24.13
N PRO A 75 -34.71 -10.55 24.00
CA PRO A 75 -34.22 -11.80 23.39
C PRO A 75 -35.25 -12.38 22.36
N GLU A 76 -35.18 -13.60 21.82
CA GLU A 76 -34.23 -14.74 21.91
C GLU A 76 -33.68 -15.13 20.52
N GLY A 77 -32.76 -16.10 20.45
CA GLY A 77 -32.26 -16.61 19.16
C GLY A 77 -31.31 -17.82 19.20
N SER A 78 -31.54 -18.80 20.08
CA SER A 78 -30.94 -20.16 20.09
C SER A 78 -29.48 -20.32 19.64
N VAL A 79 -28.59 -20.57 20.62
CA VAL A 79 -27.18 -20.90 20.40
C VAL A 79 -26.99 -22.18 19.55
N ALA A 80 -26.61 -22.01 18.29
CA ALA A 80 -25.89 -23.03 17.53
C ALA A 80 -24.38 -22.80 17.71
N ALA A 81 -23.62 -23.87 17.93
CA ALA A 81 -22.19 -23.77 18.21
C ALA A 81 -21.43 -23.07 17.07
N PHE A 82 -20.69 -22.01 17.40
CA PHE A 82 -19.72 -21.42 16.49
C PHE A 82 -18.51 -22.35 16.34
N GLU A 83 -18.62 -23.35 15.46
CA GLU A 83 -17.44 -23.89 14.80
C GLU A 83 -16.67 -22.73 14.14
N ALA A 84 -15.37 -22.66 14.37
CA ALA A 84 -14.53 -21.64 13.76
C ALA A 84 -14.64 -21.72 12.22
N PRO A 85 -15.03 -20.64 11.52
CA PRO A 85 -15.22 -20.69 10.07
C PRO A 85 -13.90 -21.07 9.39
N LYS A 86 -13.96 -22.11 8.57
CA LYS A 86 -12.82 -22.66 7.84
C LYS A 86 -12.28 -21.57 6.89
N PRO A 87 -10.96 -21.38 6.77
CA PRO A 87 -10.39 -20.29 5.99
C PRO A 87 -10.83 -20.39 4.53
N THR A 88 -11.73 -19.48 4.13
CA THR A 88 -12.41 -19.56 2.83
C THR A 88 -11.46 -19.10 1.73
N ARG A 89 -11.24 -19.95 0.72
CA ARG A 89 -10.39 -19.62 -0.43
C ARG A 89 -11.05 -18.56 -1.30
N LEU A 90 -10.23 -17.81 -2.04
CA LEU A 90 -10.66 -16.67 -2.87
C LEU A 90 -11.78 -17.02 -3.86
N ALA A 91 -11.87 -18.28 -4.31
CA ALA A 91 -12.89 -18.77 -5.23
C ALA A 91 -14.31 -18.83 -4.65
N GLU A 92 -14.46 -19.12 -3.34
CA GLU A 92 -15.77 -19.27 -2.69
C GLU A 92 -16.35 -17.95 -2.15
N ARG A 93 -15.55 -16.88 -2.01
CA ARG A 93 -16.06 -15.58 -1.51
C ARG A 93 -16.88 -14.86 -2.58
N ARG A 94 -18.16 -14.61 -2.29
CA ARG A 94 -18.97 -13.61 -3.02
C ARG A 94 -18.39 -12.21 -2.82
N SER A 95 -17.89 -11.64 -3.91
CA SER A 95 -17.41 -10.26 -3.98
C SER A 95 -18.43 -9.28 -3.39
N GLY A 96 -18.01 -8.49 -2.41
CA GLY A 96 -18.83 -7.45 -1.77
C GLY A 96 -19.45 -7.80 -0.42
N GLN A 97 -19.44 -9.06 0.02
CA GLN A 97 -19.98 -9.45 1.34
C GLN A 97 -18.92 -9.49 2.46
N SER A 98 -17.63 -9.64 2.12
CA SER A 98 -16.55 -9.86 3.10
C SER A 98 -15.19 -9.35 2.62
N CYS A 99 -14.30 -9.07 3.57
CA CYS A 99 -13.05 -8.34 3.37
C CYS A 99 -11.98 -9.14 2.61
N GLN A 100 -11.54 -8.63 1.47
CA GLN A 100 -10.54 -9.31 0.61
C GLN A 100 -9.09 -9.09 1.06
N TRP A 101 -8.84 -8.88 2.36
CA TRP A 101 -7.50 -8.60 2.87
C TRP A 101 -6.75 -9.91 3.20
N PRO A 102 -5.59 -10.19 2.56
CA PRO A 102 -4.81 -11.40 2.82
C PRO A 102 -4.12 -11.35 4.19
N ILE A 103 -4.17 -12.47 4.90
CA ILE A 103 -3.53 -12.69 6.20
C ILE A 103 -2.62 -13.91 6.07
N GLY A 104 -1.34 -13.74 6.41
CA GLY A 104 -0.28 -14.73 6.18
C GLY A 104 0.30 -14.68 4.77
N ASP A 105 1.32 -15.51 4.54
CA ASP A 105 2.00 -15.64 3.25
C ASP A 105 1.30 -16.65 2.34
N PRO A 106 1.21 -16.43 1.01
CA PRO A 106 0.51 -17.33 0.08
C PRO A 106 1.01 -18.79 0.03
N SER A 107 2.20 -19.06 0.57
CA SER A 107 2.80 -20.40 0.66
C SER A 107 2.50 -21.12 1.98
N ASP A 108 1.91 -20.45 2.96
CA ASP A 108 1.55 -21.02 4.26
C ASP A 108 0.16 -21.67 4.21
N LYS A 109 -0.03 -22.77 4.94
CA LYS A 109 -1.36 -23.40 5.13
C LYS A 109 -2.32 -22.49 5.91
N SER A 110 -1.77 -21.52 6.64
CA SER A 110 -2.46 -20.49 7.42
C SER A 110 -2.91 -19.30 6.57
N PHE A 111 -2.66 -19.29 5.25
CA PHE A 111 -3.10 -18.22 4.35
C PHE A 111 -4.63 -18.14 4.28
N HIS A 112 -5.19 -17.00 4.69
CA HIS A 112 -6.63 -16.76 4.66
C HIS A 112 -6.95 -15.29 4.35
N PHE A 113 -8.21 -15.01 4.00
CA PHE A 113 -8.71 -13.65 3.81
C PHE A 113 -9.61 -13.27 4.98
N CYS A 114 -9.42 -12.06 5.51
CA CYS A 114 -10.20 -11.50 6.61
C CYS A 114 -11.72 -11.71 6.45
N ASP A 115 -12.37 -12.24 7.50
CA ASP A 115 -13.81 -12.55 7.47
C ASP A 115 -14.74 -11.37 7.82
N ASP A 116 -14.19 -10.23 8.24
CA ASP A 116 -14.97 -9.01 8.53
C ASP A 116 -15.82 -8.59 7.30
N PRO A 117 -17.02 -8.01 7.52
CA PRO A 117 -17.84 -7.48 6.42
C PRO A 117 -17.10 -6.37 5.65
N ALA A 118 -17.20 -6.43 4.32
CA ALA A 118 -16.68 -5.37 3.46
C ALA A 118 -17.55 -4.10 3.59
N LEU A 119 -16.93 -2.93 3.53
CA LEU A 119 -17.69 -1.68 3.48
C LEU A 119 -18.41 -1.52 2.12
N PRO A 120 -19.62 -0.93 2.07
CA PRO A 120 -20.34 -0.73 0.81
C PRO A 120 -19.49 0.07 -0.19
N GLY A 121 -19.40 -0.43 -1.42
CA GLY A 121 -18.58 0.14 -2.49
C GLY A 121 -17.06 -0.04 -2.34
N LYS A 122 -16.58 -0.86 -1.38
CA LYS A 122 -15.15 -1.09 -1.10
C LYS A 122 -14.87 -2.59 -0.92
N PRO A 123 -13.68 -3.10 -1.28
CA PRO A 123 -13.34 -4.52 -1.15
C PRO A 123 -12.89 -4.95 0.26
N TYR A 124 -12.81 -4.01 1.22
CA TYR A 124 -12.22 -4.25 2.56
C TYR A 124 -13.12 -3.73 3.69
N CYS A 125 -12.96 -4.29 4.89
CA CYS A 125 -13.56 -3.77 6.12
C CYS A 125 -12.89 -2.45 6.56
N SER A 126 -13.47 -1.73 7.53
CA SER A 126 -12.95 -0.43 8.02
C SER A 126 -11.47 -0.46 8.41
N LYS A 127 -11.04 -1.52 9.11
CA LYS A 127 -9.65 -1.73 9.56
C LYS A 127 -8.69 -1.84 8.37
N HIS A 128 -9.02 -2.69 7.40
CA HIS A 128 -8.18 -2.94 6.23
C HIS A 128 -8.26 -1.83 5.17
N CYS A 129 -9.37 -1.08 5.09
CA CYS A 129 -9.41 0.18 4.35
C CYS A 129 -8.40 1.20 4.87
N ALA A 130 -8.22 1.33 6.19
CA ALA A 130 -7.23 2.25 6.75
C ALA A 130 -5.78 1.85 6.43
N SER A 131 -5.52 0.55 6.27
CA SER A 131 -4.22 0.01 5.80
C SER A 131 -4.01 0.19 4.30
N ALA A 132 -5.05 -0.02 3.47
CA ALA A 132 -4.98 0.08 2.01
C ALA A 132 -4.88 1.52 1.52
N TYR A 133 -5.68 2.42 2.07
CA TYR A 133 -5.85 3.79 1.57
C TYR A 133 -5.05 4.79 2.40
N ILE A 134 -3.79 4.98 2.03
CA ILE A 134 -2.97 6.07 2.58
C ILE A 134 -3.60 7.41 2.22
N LYS A 135 -4.09 8.16 3.22
CA LYS A 135 -4.46 9.56 3.02
C LYS A 135 -3.22 10.33 2.56
N LYS A 136 -3.23 10.81 1.31
CA LYS A 136 -2.15 11.63 0.76
C LYS A 136 -2.16 12.97 1.48
N ASP A 137 -1.23 13.14 2.41
CA ASP A 137 -1.07 14.38 3.15
C ASP A 137 -0.80 15.54 2.19
N ARG A 138 -1.64 16.58 2.25
CA ARG A 138 -1.60 17.71 1.32
C ARG A 138 -0.50 18.74 1.66
N ASP A 139 0.14 18.62 2.83
CA ASP A 139 1.09 19.65 3.29
C ASP A 139 2.47 19.52 2.64
N ARG A 140 2.82 18.30 2.20
CA ARG A 140 4.15 17.97 1.66
C ARG A 140 4.54 18.67 0.34
N ASP A 141 3.58 19.28 -0.35
CA ASP A 141 3.79 19.94 -1.65
C ASP A 141 4.36 21.37 -1.51
N ARG A 142 4.24 22.00 -0.33
CA ARG A 142 4.64 23.42 -0.12
C ARG A 142 6.13 23.61 0.20
N GLY A 143 6.87 22.53 0.45
CA GLY A 143 8.24 22.60 1.00
C GLY A 143 9.38 22.76 -0.02
N GLU A 144 9.17 22.45 -1.30
CA GLU A 144 10.27 22.31 -2.28
C GLU A 144 10.49 23.57 -3.16
N SER A 145 9.98 24.73 -2.73
CA SER A 145 10.08 26.02 -3.45
C SER A 145 10.90 27.10 -2.73
N ARG A 146 11.75 26.75 -1.76
CA ARG A 146 12.65 27.69 -1.04
C ARG A 146 14.10 27.20 -0.90
N VAL A 147 14.68 26.78 -2.02
CA VAL A 147 16.14 26.81 -2.21
C VAL A 147 16.41 27.49 -3.55
N ALA A 148 16.67 28.80 -3.46
CA ALA A 148 17.30 29.62 -4.49
C ALA A 148 18.73 29.93 -4.01
#